data_AF-A0A3P8M2M1-F1
#
_entry.id   AF-A0A3P8M2M1-F1
#
_cell.length_a   1.000
_cell.length_b   1.000
_cell.length_c   1.000
_cell.angle_alpha   90.00
_cell.angle_beta   90.00
_cell.angle_gamma   90.00
#
_symmetry.space_group_name_H-M   'P 1'
#
loop_
_entity.id
_entity.type
_entity.pdbx_description
1 polymer ?
#
loop_
_entity_poly.entity_id
_entity_poly.type
_entity_poly.pdbx_seq_one_letter_code
_entity_poly.pdbx_strand_id
1 'polypeptide(L)'
;MSKKIARGSLCVLGMAFLTAQAAEPPTSLDKGEGRLDIIAWPGYIERGQTDKNYDWVTQFEKESGCQVNVKTAATSDEMVSLMAKGGYDLVTASGDASLRLIMGKRVQPINPALIANWKTLDPRVEKGAWFNVGGKVYGTPYQWGPNLLMYNTKVFPTPPDSWNVVFVKQNLSDGKSNQGRVQAYDGPIYIADAALFVKATQPQLGITDPYQLTEEQYQAVLKVLRDQRGLIHRYWHDTTVQMSDFKNEGVVASSAWPYQANGLKAEGQPIATVFPKEGVTGWADTTMLHSDAKHPVCAYKWMNWSLTPKVQGDVAAWFGSLPWCRRAVKPARCWEKKAAKPTATISSPKSPSGRPRLRRRQVRPLQPLDPGLYRDYGRPLSGRRREMTYAVEFHNVSRLYGDVRAVDGVSIAIRDGEFFSMLGPSGSGKTTCLRLIAGFEQLSGGEITIFGQQASELPPWQRDVNTVFQDYALFPHMSILENVAYGLMVKGIGKKERHLRAQEALEKVALGFVHARKPSQLSGGQRQRVAIARALVNEPRVLLLDEPLGALDLKLREQMQLELKKLQQALGITFIFVTHDQSEALSMSDRVAVFNHGRIEAGRRAAGSLPAAENGLRRRVRRHGQRL
;
A
#
# COMPACT_ATOMS: atom_id res chain seq x y z
N MET A 1 9.56 -30.65 83.07
CA MET A 1 8.59 -31.47 82.29
C MET A 1 8.22 -30.75 81.01
N SER A 2 8.16 -31.50 79.91
CA SER A 2 8.07 -31.11 78.48
C SER A 2 7.23 -29.89 78.09
N LYS A 3 7.82 -29.04 77.23
CA LYS A 3 7.13 -28.01 76.44
C LYS A 3 6.49 -28.65 75.19
N LYS A 4 5.17 -28.58 75.06
CA LYS A 4 4.45 -28.77 73.78
C LYS A 4 4.29 -27.39 73.12
N ILE A 5 4.89 -27.21 71.94
CA ILE A 5 4.56 -26.10 71.04
C ILE A 5 4.20 -26.71 69.68
N ALA A 6 2.99 -26.38 69.23
CA ALA A 6 2.41 -26.83 67.98
C ALA A 6 3.19 -26.29 66.77
N ARG A 7 3.46 -27.17 65.79
CA ARG A 7 3.97 -26.80 64.47
C ARG A 7 2.82 -26.23 63.63
N GLY A 8 2.85 -24.92 63.39
CA GLY A 8 2.10 -24.28 62.32
C GLY A 8 2.97 -24.22 61.05
N SER A 9 2.48 -24.82 59.96
CA SER A 9 3.09 -24.72 58.63
C SER A 9 2.84 -23.33 58.04
N LEU A 10 3.91 -22.55 57.85
CA LEU A 10 3.88 -21.30 57.10
C LEU A 10 4.22 -21.61 55.63
N CYS A 11 3.20 -21.65 54.76
CA CYS A 11 3.40 -21.64 53.31
C CYS A 11 3.67 -20.21 52.86
N VAL A 12 4.94 -19.86 52.67
CA VAL A 12 5.34 -18.62 51.98
C VAL A 12 5.29 -18.89 50.48
N LEU A 13 4.23 -18.42 49.81
CA LEU A 13 4.24 -18.29 48.35
C LEU A 13 5.18 -17.14 47.99
N GLY A 14 6.37 -17.46 47.53
CA GLY A 14 7.28 -16.50 46.91
C GLY A 14 6.71 -16.03 45.57
N MET A 15 6.33 -14.76 45.48
CA MET A 15 6.19 -14.07 44.20
C MET A 15 7.57 -13.97 43.57
N ALA A 16 7.86 -14.82 42.60
CA ALA A 16 9.00 -14.64 41.71
C ALA A 16 8.75 -13.37 40.87
N PHE A 17 9.47 -12.30 41.18
CA PHE A 17 9.65 -11.18 40.25
C PHE A 17 10.45 -11.72 39.06
N LEU A 18 9.75 -12.06 37.96
CA LEU A 18 10.36 -12.29 36.66
C LEU A 18 10.90 -10.96 36.14
N THR A 19 12.14 -10.64 36.48
CA THR A 19 12.90 -9.64 35.74
C THR A 19 13.12 -10.18 34.32
N ALA A 20 12.56 -9.51 33.31
CA ALA A 20 12.83 -9.81 31.91
C ALA A 20 14.34 -9.65 31.64
N GLN A 21 15.07 -10.77 31.68
CA GLN A 21 16.49 -10.83 31.38
C GLN A 21 16.61 -10.93 29.86
N ALA A 22 17.38 -10.01 29.25
CA ALA A 22 17.64 -10.06 27.81
C ALA A 22 18.26 -11.40 27.44
N ALA A 23 17.80 -12.02 26.36
CA ALA A 23 18.34 -13.29 25.88
C ALA A 23 19.85 -13.14 25.56
N GLU A 24 20.65 -14.11 26.00
CA GLU A 24 22.08 -14.11 25.73
C GLU A 24 22.37 -14.41 24.25
N PRO A 25 23.45 -13.84 23.67
CA PRO A 25 23.90 -14.18 22.32
C PRO A 25 24.08 -15.70 22.12
N PRO A 26 23.80 -16.23 20.92
CA PRO A 26 23.99 -17.65 20.63
C PRO A 26 25.47 -18.06 20.77
N THR A 27 25.72 -19.25 21.32
CA THR A 27 27.08 -19.79 21.55
C THR A 27 27.68 -20.51 20.33
N SER A 28 26.86 -20.92 19.36
CA SER A 28 27.27 -21.47 18.06
C SER A 28 26.37 -20.95 16.94
N LEU A 29 26.92 -20.83 15.73
CA LEU A 29 26.21 -20.43 14.51
C LEU A 29 26.14 -21.56 13.47
N ASP A 30 26.33 -22.82 13.85
CA ASP A 30 26.56 -23.89 12.86
C ASP A 30 25.27 -24.35 12.15
N LYS A 31 24.16 -24.50 12.87
CA LYS A 31 22.88 -24.98 12.31
C LYS A 31 21.91 -23.82 12.07
N GLY A 32 21.34 -23.74 10.86
CA GLY A 32 20.23 -22.83 10.58
C GLY A 32 18.95 -23.28 11.28
N GLU A 33 18.17 -22.32 11.78
CA GLU A 33 16.89 -22.51 12.48
C GLU A 33 15.69 -22.56 11.52
N GLY A 34 15.95 -22.73 10.21
CA GLY A 34 14.92 -22.97 9.18
C GLY A 34 14.19 -21.73 8.67
N ARG A 35 14.17 -20.64 9.43
CA ARG A 35 13.40 -19.42 9.12
C ARG A 35 14.08 -18.16 9.64
N LEU A 36 13.80 -17.03 8.99
CA LEU A 36 14.18 -15.70 9.43
C LEU A 36 13.13 -14.67 9.03
N ASP A 37 12.48 -14.01 9.99
CA ASP A 37 11.46 -13.01 9.74
C ASP A 37 12.02 -11.58 9.93
N ILE A 38 12.04 -10.79 8.85
CA ILE A 38 12.69 -9.47 8.81
C ILE A 38 11.66 -8.38 8.49
N ILE A 39 11.63 -7.32 9.29
CA ILE A 39 10.98 -6.05 8.95
C ILE A 39 12.00 -5.19 8.19
N ALA A 40 11.64 -4.70 7.00
CA ALA A 40 12.58 -3.93 6.19
C ALA A 40 11.91 -2.79 5.41
N TRP A 41 12.72 -1.79 5.01
CA TRP A 41 12.29 -0.78 4.04
C TRP A 41 11.98 -1.41 2.67
N PRO A 42 11.14 -0.77 1.82
CA PRO A 42 10.89 -1.24 0.47
C PRO A 42 12.21 -1.38 -0.32
N GLY A 43 12.41 -2.50 -1.02
CA GLY A 43 13.64 -2.72 -1.80
C GLY A 43 14.90 -3.11 -1.01
N TYR A 44 14.86 -3.17 0.33
CA TYR A 44 16.04 -3.54 1.12
C TYR A 44 16.42 -5.01 1.07
N ILE A 45 15.46 -5.88 0.75
CA ILE A 45 15.61 -7.33 0.79
C ILE A 45 15.07 -7.93 -0.51
N GLU A 46 15.93 -8.04 -1.51
CA GLU A 46 15.57 -8.55 -2.84
C GLU A 46 16.03 -9.99 -3.05
N ARG A 47 15.16 -10.75 -3.72
CA ARG A 47 15.34 -12.18 -4.05
C ARG A 47 15.29 -12.46 -5.55
N GLY A 48 15.65 -11.48 -6.38
CA GLY A 48 15.63 -11.60 -7.84
C GLY A 48 14.23 -11.65 -8.48
N GLN A 49 13.17 -11.37 -7.73
CA GLN A 49 11.78 -11.38 -8.23
C GLN A 49 11.43 -10.10 -8.98
N THR A 50 11.89 -8.95 -8.50
CA THR A 50 11.68 -7.65 -9.14
C THR A 50 12.61 -7.49 -10.36
N ASP A 51 13.90 -7.74 -10.15
CA ASP A 51 14.92 -7.81 -11.20
C ASP A 51 15.92 -8.92 -10.85
N LYS A 52 16.15 -9.85 -11.77
CA LYS A 52 17.04 -11.01 -11.57
C LYS A 52 18.49 -10.62 -11.31
N ASN A 53 18.91 -9.41 -11.66
CA ASN A 53 20.26 -8.90 -11.40
C ASN A 53 20.46 -8.49 -9.93
N TYR A 54 19.38 -8.32 -9.17
CA TYR A 54 19.40 -7.89 -7.78
C TYR A 54 18.83 -8.99 -6.88
N ASP A 55 19.73 -9.81 -6.35
CA ASP A 55 19.40 -10.93 -5.46
C ASP A 55 20.51 -11.12 -4.42
N TRP A 56 20.15 -10.90 -3.15
CA TRP A 56 20.99 -11.20 -2.00
C TRP A 56 20.29 -12.09 -0.97
N VAL A 57 19.16 -12.70 -1.33
CA VAL A 57 18.39 -13.59 -0.46
C VAL A 57 18.60 -15.05 -0.86
N THR A 58 18.52 -15.37 -2.16
CA THR A 58 18.52 -16.77 -2.61
C THR A 58 19.81 -17.50 -2.23
N GLN A 59 20.96 -16.83 -2.35
CA GLN A 59 22.24 -17.41 -1.94
C GLN A 59 22.30 -17.62 -0.42
N PHE A 60 21.80 -16.66 0.36
CA PHE A 60 21.73 -16.79 1.81
C PHE A 60 20.85 -17.97 2.23
N GLU A 61 19.63 -18.11 1.68
CA GLU A 61 18.72 -19.21 2.01
C GLU A 61 19.36 -20.57 1.69
N LYS A 62 20.05 -20.67 0.55
CA LYS A 62 20.75 -21.88 0.12
C LYS A 62 21.91 -22.27 1.05
N GLU A 63 22.72 -21.31 1.47
CA GLU A 63 23.92 -21.57 2.29
C GLU A 63 23.61 -21.73 3.78
N SER A 64 22.60 -21.00 4.28
CA SER A 64 22.26 -21.00 5.71
C SER A 64 21.19 -22.03 6.09
N GLY A 65 20.36 -22.46 5.13
CA GLY A 65 19.14 -23.22 5.40
C GLY A 65 18.05 -22.41 6.10
N CYS A 66 18.17 -21.09 6.17
CA CYS A 66 17.20 -20.18 6.80
C CYS A 66 16.32 -19.53 5.73
N GLN A 67 15.03 -19.86 5.67
CA GLN A 67 14.11 -19.22 4.74
C GLN A 67 13.77 -17.80 5.20
N VAL A 68 14.03 -16.80 4.36
CA VAL A 68 13.82 -15.38 4.69
C VAL A 68 12.40 -14.99 4.35
N ASN A 69 11.69 -14.37 5.29
CA ASN A 69 10.41 -13.70 5.06
C ASN A 69 10.57 -12.21 5.34
N VAL A 70 9.98 -11.38 4.50
CA VAL A 70 10.11 -9.92 4.59
C VAL A 70 8.74 -9.30 4.81
N LYS A 71 8.61 -8.49 5.86
CA LYS A 71 7.51 -7.57 6.06
C LYS A 71 8.00 -6.16 5.75
N THR A 72 7.55 -5.62 4.64
CA THR A 72 7.86 -4.23 4.28
C THR A 72 7.10 -3.26 5.17
N ALA A 73 7.80 -2.22 5.62
CA ALA A 73 7.24 -1.06 6.32
C ALA A 73 7.84 0.21 5.73
N ALA A 74 7.01 1.24 5.54
CA ALA A 74 7.44 2.48 4.88
C ALA A 74 7.59 3.67 5.84
N THR A 75 7.43 3.46 7.14
CA THR A 75 7.80 4.43 8.19
C THR A 75 8.44 3.75 9.39
N SER A 76 9.32 4.49 10.08
CA SER A 76 9.90 4.07 11.36
C SER A 76 8.84 3.81 12.44
N ASP A 77 7.73 4.55 12.44
CA ASP A 77 6.62 4.32 13.38
C ASP A 77 5.91 2.98 13.14
N GLU A 78 5.71 2.58 11.88
CA GLU A 78 5.21 1.24 11.55
C GLU A 78 6.20 0.18 12.04
N MET A 79 7.51 0.36 11.81
CA MET A 79 8.55 -0.57 12.28
C MET A 79 8.55 -0.71 13.81
N VAL A 80 8.46 0.40 14.55
CA VAL A 80 8.37 0.39 16.02
C VAL A 80 7.11 -0.34 16.48
N SER A 81 5.96 -0.09 15.84
CA SER A 81 4.70 -0.78 16.15
C SER A 81 4.78 -2.29 15.90
N LEU A 82 5.40 -2.71 14.79
CA LEU A 82 5.58 -4.11 14.43
C LEU A 82 6.52 -4.82 15.42
N MET A 83 7.65 -4.21 15.77
CA MET A 83 8.58 -4.75 16.77
C MET A 83 7.95 -4.82 18.16
N ALA A 84 7.09 -3.87 18.54
CA ALA A 84 6.39 -3.93 19.83
C ALA A 84 5.39 -5.10 19.93
N LYS A 85 4.83 -5.55 18.80
CA LYS A 85 3.92 -6.70 18.73
C LYS A 85 4.66 -8.05 18.79
N GLY A 86 5.94 -8.06 18.43
CA GLY A 86 6.76 -9.28 18.32
C GLY A 86 6.40 -10.15 17.10
N GLY A 87 7.04 -11.32 17.01
CA GLY A 87 6.86 -12.24 15.88
C GLY A 87 7.79 -11.99 14.70
N TYR A 88 8.81 -11.14 14.88
CA TYR A 88 9.88 -10.87 13.94
C TYR A 88 11.23 -11.10 14.64
N ASP A 89 12.24 -11.49 13.87
CA ASP A 89 13.60 -11.67 14.38
C ASP A 89 14.41 -10.38 14.19
N LEU A 90 14.30 -9.76 13.02
CA LEU A 90 15.13 -8.61 12.64
C LEU A 90 14.28 -7.41 12.19
N VAL A 91 14.84 -6.22 12.36
CA VAL A 91 14.35 -4.98 11.75
C VAL A 91 15.51 -4.14 11.21
N THR A 92 15.37 -3.53 10.03
CA THR A 92 16.34 -2.54 9.51
C THR A 92 15.93 -1.14 9.95
N ALA A 93 16.21 -0.80 11.21
CA ALA A 93 15.72 0.42 11.84
C ALA A 93 16.63 1.63 11.54
N SER A 94 16.03 2.74 11.09
CA SER A 94 16.65 4.05 11.04
C SER A 94 16.85 4.65 12.44
N GLY A 95 17.63 5.72 12.55
CA GLY A 95 17.97 6.35 13.84
C GLY A 95 16.77 6.83 14.66
N ASP A 96 15.67 7.22 14.01
CA ASP A 96 14.42 7.64 14.64
C ASP A 96 13.57 6.46 15.17
N ALA A 97 13.91 5.22 14.81
CA ALA A 97 13.37 4.00 15.40
C ALA A 97 14.35 3.33 16.38
N SER A 98 15.65 3.31 16.07
CA SER A 98 16.62 2.47 16.79
C SER A 98 16.71 2.77 18.28
N LEU A 99 16.82 4.05 18.66
CA LEU A 99 16.86 4.45 20.08
C LEU A 99 15.54 4.18 20.79
N ARG A 100 14.39 4.34 20.12
CA ARG A 100 13.07 4.00 20.68
C ARG A 100 12.97 2.50 20.97
N LEU A 101 13.48 1.67 20.07
CA LEU A 101 13.51 0.22 20.25
C LEU A 101 14.42 -0.21 21.41
N ILE A 102 15.60 0.41 21.54
CA ILE A 102 16.55 0.13 22.64
C ILE A 102 15.94 0.57 23.97
N MET A 103 15.44 1.80 24.08
CA MET A 103 14.83 2.31 25.31
C MET A 103 13.55 1.53 25.68
N GLY A 104 12.79 1.12 24.67
CA GLY A 104 11.61 0.26 24.81
C GLY A 104 11.92 -1.21 25.11
N LYS A 105 13.21 -1.59 25.23
CA LYS A 105 13.68 -2.97 25.44
C LYS A 105 13.10 -3.98 24.44
N ARG A 106 12.89 -3.54 23.19
CA ARG A 106 12.35 -4.38 22.10
C ARG A 106 13.43 -5.11 21.31
N VAL A 107 14.68 -4.70 21.50
CA VAL A 107 15.85 -5.26 20.83
C VAL A 107 16.88 -5.66 21.87
N GLN A 108 17.61 -6.73 21.60
CA GLN A 108 18.68 -7.21 22.46
C GLN A 108 20.06 -6.72 21.96
N PRO A 109 21.04 -6.57 22.86
CA PRO A 109 22.42 -6.40 22.48
C PRO A 109 22.90 -7.59 21.63
N ILE A 110 23.78 -7.31 20.67
CA ILE A 110 24.48 -8.33 19.90
C ILE A 110 25.93 -8.44 20.37
N ASN A 111 26.60 -9.52 19.96
CA ASN A 111 28.04 -9.70 20.14
C ASN A 111 28.75 -9.53 18.79
N PRO A 112 29.40 -8.38 18.52
CA PRO A 112 30.14 -8.15 17.28
C PRO A 112 31.20 -9.19 16.95
N ALA A 113 31.77 -9.86 17.96
CA ALA A 113 32.80 -10.89 17.74
C ALA A 113 32.28 -12.12 16.98
N LEU A 114 30.95 -12.36 17.00
CA LEU A 114 30.31 -13.43 16.24
C LEU A 114 30.01 -13.04 14.79
N ILE A 115 30.29 -11.79 14.39
CA ILE A 115 30.04 -11.25 13.06
C ILE A 115 31.39 -11.04 12.38
N ALA A 116 31.88 -12.04 11.66
CA ALA A 116 33.22 -12.05 11.05
C ALA A 116 33.51 -10.82 10.15
N ASN A 117 32.48 -10.30 9.49
CA ASN A 117 32.56 -9.13 8.62
C ASN A 117 32.48 -7.78 9.36
N TRP A 118 32.33 -7.76 10.69
CA TRP A 118 32.26 -6.53 11.49
C TRP A 118 33.44 -5.59 11.25
N LYS A 119 34.65 -6.15 11.18
CA LYS A 119 35.91 -5.43 10.89
C LYS A 119 35.95 -4.70 9.54
N THR A 120 34.96 -4.91 8.68
CA THR A 120 34.87 -4.26 7.35
C THR A 120 34.04 -2.98 7.35
N LEU A 121 33.37 -2.68 8.46
CA LEU A 121 32.56 -1.47 8.64
C LEU A 121 33.41 -0.21 8.53
N ASP A 122 32.81 0.86 8.02
CA ASP A 122 33.41 2.18 8.01
C ASP A 122 33.59 2.67 9.46
N PRO A 123 34.79 3.13 9.86
CA PRO A 123 35.03 3.77 11.15
C PRO A 123 34.03 4.88 11.51
N ARG A 124 33.43 5.55 10.52
CA ARG A 124 32.38 6.57 10.75
C ARG A 124 31.12 6.02 11.42
N VAL A 125 30.80 4.75 11.21
CA VAL A 125 29.56 4.14 11.72
C VAL A 125 29.78 3.20 12.89
N GLU A 126 30.97 2.61 13.03
CA GLU A 126 31.23 1.56 14.02
C GLU A 126 30.78 1.95 15.44
N LYS A 127 30.97 3.22 15.81
CA LYS A 127 30.58 3.79 17.12
C LYS A 127 29.36 4.71 17.04
N GLY A 128 28.49 4.54 16.05
CA GLY A 128 27.29 5.34 15.87
C GLY A 128 26.40 5.31 17.12
N ALA A 129 26.14 6.49 17.70
CA ALA A 129 25.41 6.62 18.96
C ALA A 129 23.96 6.11 18.89
N TRP A 130 23.39 6.01 17.68
CA TRP A 130 22.02 5.53 17.48
C TRP A 130 21.84 4.02 17.68
N PHE A 131 22.94 3.24 17.75
CA PHE A 131 22.89 1.80 18.03
C PHE A 131 23.94 1.31 19.05
N ASN A 132 24.81 2.19 19.53
CA ASN A 132 25.74 1.95 20.62
C ASN A 132 25.25 2.71 21.87
N VAL A 133 24.72 2.00 22.87
CA VAL A 133 24.12 2.62 24.06
C VAL A 133 24.60 1.89 25.32
N GLY A 134 25.11 2.65 26.30
CA GLY A 134 25.55 2.10 27.59
C GLY A 134 26.65 1.04 27.47
N GLY A 135 27.59 1.23 26.54
CA GLY A 135 28.69 0.28 26.28
C GLY A 135 28.27 -1.01 25.56
N LYS A 136 27.03 -1.09 25.08
CA LYS A 136 26.49 -2.25 24.34
C LYS A 136 26.16 -1.89 22.89
N VAL A 137 26.33 -2.86 22.00
CA VAL A 137 26.00 -2.77 20.58
C VAL A 137 24.66 -3.44 20.32
N TYR A 138 23.70 -2.75 19.68
CA TYR A 138 22.32 -3.25 19.52
C TYR A 138 21.95 -3.68 18.10
N GLY A 139 22.91 -3.70 17.17
CA GLY A 139 22.66 -4.17 15.82
C GLY A 139 23.84 -3.95 14.89
N THR A 140 23.66 -4.38 13.65
CA THR A 140 24.67 -4.30 12.59
C THR A 140 24.29 -3.22 11.57
N PRO A 141 25.15 -2.22 11.31
CA PRO A 141 24.88 -1.21 10.28
C PRO A 141 24.60 -1.85 8.92
N TYR A 142 23.58 -1.39 8.21
CA TYR A 142 23.16 -1.97 6.94
C TYR A 142 23.42 -1.04 5.76
N GLN A 143 22.75 0.11 5.72
CA GLN A 143 22.90 1.13 4.66
C GLN A 143 22.73 2.52 5.28
N TRP A 144 23.06 3.57 4.52
CA TRP A 144 22.68 4.95 4.85
C TRP A 144 22.38 5.73 3.58
N GLY A 145 21.63 6.82 3.68
CA GLY A 145 21.27 7.58 2.50
C GLY A 145 20.57 8.90 2.79
N PRO A 146 20.52 9.79 1.79
CA PRO A 146 19.83 11.07 1.88
C PRO A 146 18.34 10.96 1.53
N ASN A 147 17.55 11.90 2.05
CA ASN A 147 16.22 12.23 1.53
C ASN A 147 16.38 13.35 0.48
N LEU A 148 16.17 13.04 -0.79
CA LEU A 148 16.46 13.96 -1.89
C LEU A 148 15.21 14.66 -2.40
N LEU A 149 15.41 15.81 -3.05
CA LEU A 149 14.37 16.44 -3.86
C LEU A 149 14.31 15.72 -5.21
N MET A 150 13.29 14.89 -5.40
CA MET A 150 12.98 14.24 -6.66
C MET A 150 12.06 15.13 -7.49
N TYR A 151 12.35 15.29 -8.77
CA TYR A 151 11.63 16.21 -9.65
C TYR A 151 11.53 15.71 -11.10
N ASN A 152 10.55 16.24 -11.82
CA ASN A 152 10.32 15.96 -13.24
C ASN A 152 11.17 16.88 -14.13
N THR A 153 12.09 16.31 -14.90
CA THR A 153 13.06 17.04 -15.74
C THR A 153 12.43 17.75 -16.94
N LYS A 154 11.20 17.39 -17.34
CA LYS A 154 10.45 18.16 -18.35
C LYS A 154 9.89 19.46 -17.78
N VAL A 155 9.54 19.48 -16.49
CA VAL A 155 9.06 20.68 -15.79
C VAL A 155 10.21 21.53 -15.28
N PHE A 156 11.33 20.92 -14.94
CA PHE A 156 12.56 21.60 -14.55
C PHE A 156 13.69 21.24 -15.53
N PRO A 157 13.78 21.91 -16.70
CA PRO A 157 14.92 21.72 -17.60
C PRO A 157 16.25 22.09 -16.94
N THR A 158 16.22 23.10 -16.06
CA THR A 158 17.29 23.40 -15.12
C THR A 158 16.92 22.77 -13.78
N PRO A 159 17.80 21.94 -13.17
CA PRO A 159 17.53 21.33 -11.87
C PRO A 159 17.17 22.38 -10.80
N PRO A 160 16.14 22.16 -9.97
CA PRO A 160 15.85 23.05 -8.84
C PRO A 160 17.00 23.02 -7.82
N ASP A 161 17.30 24.14 -7.18
CA ASP A 161 18.39 24.27 -6.19
C ASP A 161 17.89 24.40 -4.74
N SER A 162 16.57 24.42 -4.52
CA SER A 162 15.97 24.75 -3.23
C SER A 162 14.73 23.90 -2.93
N TRP A 163 14.53 23.57 -1.65
CA TRP A 163 13.28 22.97 -1.18
C TRP A 163 12.06 23.91 -1.28
N ASN A 164 12.26 25.19 -1.60
CA ASN A 164 11.17 26.15 -1.76
C ASN A 164 10.11 25.68 -2.78
N VAL A 165 10.50 24.87 -3.79
CA VAL A 165 9.61 24.36 -4.84
C VAL A 165 8.52 23.45 -4.28
N VAL A 166 8.72 22.85 -3.10
CA VAL A 166 7.72 22.05 -2.40
C VAL A 166 7.14 22.72 -1.15
N PHE A 167 7.77 23.76 -0.59
CA PHE A 167 7.29 24.44 0.63
C PHE A 167 6.51 25.74 0.38
N VAL A 168 6.79 26.45 -0.71
CA VAL A 168 6.25 27.80 -0.95
C VAL A 168 5.43 27.82 -2.24
N LYS A 169 4.23 28.41 -2.20
CA LYS A 169 3.39 28.58 -3.40
C LYS A 169 4.13 29.41 -4.44
N GLN A 170 4.33 28.85 -5.63
CA GLN A 170 4.98 29.55 -6.74
C GLN A 170 4.58 28.93 -8.08
N ASN A 171 4.89 29.64 -9.17
CA ASN A 171 4.86 29.04 -10.50
C ASN A 171 6.20 28.35 -10.78
N LEU A 172 6.14 27.16 -11.39
CA LEU A 172 7.30 26.37 -11.78
C LEU A 172 7.79 26.78 -13.17
N SER A 173 8.89 26.19 -13.65
CA SER A 173 9.48 26.56 -14.94
C SER A 173 8.58 26.26 -16.15
N ASP A 174 7.52 25.47 -15.97
CA ASP A 174 6.47 25.24 -16.96
C ASP A 174 5.35 26.31 -16.94
N GLY A 175 5.49 27.35 -16.11
CA GLY A 175 4.54 28.46 -15.96
C GLY A 175 3.31 28.15 -15.10
N LYS A 176 3.15 26.91 -14.62
CA LYS A 176 2.00 26.49 -13.81
C LYS A 176 2.34 26.52 -12.32
N SER A 177 1.33 26.69 -11.47
CA SER A 177 1.52 26.63 -10.02
C SER A 177 1.98 25.24 -9.57
N ASN A 178 2.78 25.18 -8.50
CA ASN A 178 3.13 23.94 -7.80
C ASN A 178 2.00 23.39 -6.91
N GLN A 179 0.94 24.16 -6.71
CA GLN A 179 -0.22 23.75 -5.93
C GLN A 179 -0.90 22.50 -6.52
N GLY A 180 -1.07 21.45 -5.71
CA GLY A 180 -1.62 20.16 -6.12
C GLY A 180 -0.67 19.32 -6.98
N ARG A 181 0.60 19.73 -7.13
CA ARG A 181 1.61 19.05 -7.97
C ARG A 181 2.89 18.71 -7.23
N VAL A 182 2.89 18.86 -5.91
CA VAL A 182 4.00 18.49 -5.03
C VAL A 182 3.52 17.55 -3.95
N GLN A 183 4.42 16.76 -3.39
CA GLN A 183 4.13 15.86 -2.28
C GLN A 183 5.10 16.11 -1.11
N ALA A 184 4.72 15.60 0.06
CA ALA A 184 5.51 15.59 1.27
C ALA A 184 5.44 14.20 1.89
N TYR A 185 6.43 13.81 2.68
CA TYR A 185 6.41 12.51 3.34
C TYR A 185 5.41 12.51 4.50
N ASP A 186 4.68 11.41 4.68
CA ASP A 186 3.65 11.25 5.73
C ASP A 186 4.27 11.00 7.13
N GLY A 187 5.48 10.46 7.18
CA GLY A 187 6.17 10.24 8.46
C GLY A 187 6.40 11.56 9.20
N PRO A 188 6.05 11.68 10.50
CA PRO A 188 6.22 12.91 11.28
C PRO A 188 7.64 13.46 11.29
N ILE A 189 8.64 12.61 11.06
CA ILE A 189 10.05 13.00 10.93
C ILE A 189 10.30 14.01 9.79
N TYR A 190 9.36 14.16 8.84
CA TYR A 190 9.39 15.20 7.80
C TYR A 190 9.39 16.64 8.38
N ILE A 191 9.03 16.81 9.65
CA ILE A 191 9.22 18.07 10.39
C ILE A 191 10.70 18.50 10.36
N ALA A 192 11.66 17.56 10.38
CA ALA A 192 13.08 17.88 10.32
C ALA A 192 13.50 18.44 8.94
N ASP A 193 12.90 17.98 7.85
CA ASP A 193 13.09 18.57 6.51
C ASP A 193 12.60 20.02 6.48
N ALA A 194 11.42 20.27 7.05
CA ALA A 194 10.90 21.63 7.19
C ALA A 194 11.75 22.49 8.13
N ALA A 195 12.34 21.90 9.18
CA ALA A 195 13.27 22.59 10.07
C ALA A 195 14.58 22.99 9.37
N LEU A 196 15.11 22.16 8.46
CA LEU A 196 16.24 22.56 7.60
C LEU A 196 15.88 23.73 6.69
N PHE A 197 14.67 23.70 6.10
CA PHE A 197 14.19 24.81 5.28
C PHE A 197 14.02 26.11 6.10
N VAL A 198 13.44 26.04 7.29
CA VAL A 198 13.32 27.19 8.22
C VAL A 198 14.69 27.67 8.69
N LYS A 199 15.60 26.76 9.01
CA LYS A 199 16.99 27.11 9.39
C LYS A 199 17.67 27.97 8.32
N ALA A 200 17.48 27.64 7.04
CA ALA A 200 18.07 28.37 5.94
C ALA A 200 17.34 29.69 5.61
N THR A 201 16.00 29.71 5.72
CA THR A 201 15.17 30.86 5.32
C THR A 201 14.91 31.86 6.45
N GLN A 202 15.05 31.42 7.70
CA GLN A 202 14.84 32.20 8.93
C GLN A 202 16.00 31.97 9.91
N PRO A 203 17.25 32.29 9.53
CA PRO A 203 18.45 32.01 10.33
C PRO A 203 18.44 32.70 11.70
N GLN A 204 17.68 33.79 11.86
CA GLN A 204 17.49 34.50 13.13
C GLN A 204 16.89 33.63 14.24
N LEU A 205 16.16 32.56 13.89
CA LEU A 205 15.61 31.61 14.87
C LEU A 205 16.68 30.69 15.49
N GLY A 206 17.90 30.68 14.95
CA GLY A 206 19.03 29.97 15.55
C GLY A 206 18.90 28.44 15.58
N ILE A 207 18.14 27.83 14.65
CA ILE A 207 18.03 26.37 14.55
C ILE A 207 19.41 25.79 14.20
N THR A 208 19.95 24.94 15.07
CA THR A 208 21.24 24.25 14.86
C THR A 208 21.01 22.80 14.45
N ASP A 209 20.32 22.04 15.28
CA ASP A 209 19.90 20.66 15.05
C ASP A 209 18.40 20.62 14.67
N PRO A 210 18.04 20.18 13.45
CA PRO A 210 16.63 20.13 13.01
C PRO A 210 15.77 19.12 13.79
N TYR A 211 16.37 18.26 14.62
CA TYR A 211 15.67 17.30 15.47
C TYR A 211 15.47 17.81 16.91
N GLN A 212 16.08 18.94 17.29
CA GLN A 212 16.00 19.52 18.63
C GLN A 212 15.56 20.99 18.55
N LEU A 213 14.25 21.19 18.52
CA LEU A 213 13.64 22.50 18.34
C LEU A 213 13.11 23.05 19.67
N THR A 214 13.40 24.33 19.94
CA THR A 214 12.67 25.07 20.98
C THR A 214 11.22 25.27 20.57
N GLU A 215 10.34 25.64 21.51
CA GLU A 215 8.92 25.87 21.19
C GLU A 215 8.73 26.93 20.10
N GLU A 216 9.49 28.04 20.16
CA GLU A 216 9.45 29.09 19.15
C GLU A 216 9.87 28.58 17.77
N GLN A 217 10.99 27.84 17.69
CA GLN A 217 11.48 27.24 16.47
C GLN A 217 10.48 26.23 15.91
N TYR A 218 9.90 25.39 16.78
CA TYR A 218 8.92 24.38 16.41
C TYR A 218 7.65 25.01 15.84
N GLN A 219 7.11 26.06 16.45
CA GLN A 219 5.94 26.77 15.92
C GLN A 219 6.23 27.43 14.56
N ALA A 220 7.43 27.96 14.34
CA ALA A 220 7.83 28.49 13.04
C ALA A 220 7.87 27.39 11.96
N VAL A 221 8.39 26.21 12.29
CA VAL A 221 8.38 25.03 11.42
C VAL A 221 6.96 24.56 11.13
N LEU A 222 6.10 24.45 12.15
CA LEU A 222 4.70 24.09 11.98
C LEU A 222 3.93 25.10 11.13
N LYS A 223 4.25 26.39 11.22
CA LYS A 223 3.67 27.40 10.34
C LYS A 223 4.01 27.11 8.87
N VAL A 224 5.28 26.85 8.55
CA VAL A 224 5.68 26.49 7.18
C VAL A 224 4.99 25.22 6.70
N LEU A 225 4.86 24.19 7.54
CA LEU A 225 4.16 22.95 7.18
C LEU A 225 2.65 23.16 6.95
N ARG A 226 2.01 24.03 7.74
CA ARG A 226 0.60 24.40 7.54
C ARG A 226 0.40 25.17 6.24
N ASP A 227 1.32 26.09 5.92
CA ASP A 227 1.30 26.83 4.66
C ASP A 227 1.56 25.89 3.46
N GLN A 228 2.49 24.94 3.61
CA GLN A 228 2.78 23.89 2.62
C GLN A 228 1.58 22.99 2.34
N ARG A 229 0.74 22.67 3.35
CA ARG A 229 -0.42 21.77 3.20
C ARG A 229 -1.34 22.17 2.05
N GLY A 230 -1.48 23.47 1.77
CA GLY A 230 -2.27 23.97 0.65
C GLY A 230 -1.71 23.61 -0.74
N LEU A 231 -0.45 23.18 -0.81
CA LEU A 231 0.26 22.79 -2.03
C LEU A 231 0.27 21.27 -2.27
N ILE A 232 0.13 20.49 -1.20
CA ILE A 232 0.36 19.04 -1.21
C ILE A 232 -0.76 18.33 -1.99
N HIS A 233 -0.36 17.59 -3.03
CA HIS A 233 -1.20 16.62 -3.73
C HIS A 233 -1.55 15.44 -2.81
N ARG A 234 -0.52 14.86 -2.18
CA ARG A 234 -0.63 13.74 -1.26
C ARG A 234 0.55 13.73 -0.28
N TYR A 235 0.29 13.34 0.96
CA TYR A 235 1.34 12.90 1.86
C TYR A 235 1.70 11.46 1.51
N TRP A 236 2.90 11.23 0.95
CA TRP A 236 3.30 9.93 0.44
C TRP A 236 3.81 9.03 1.56
N HIS A 237 3.52 7.74 1.43
CA HIS A 237 3.92 6.68 2.36
C HIS A 237 4.40 5.47 1.56
N ASP A 238 3.51 4.91 0.74
CA ASP A 238 3.85 3.82 -0.19
C ASP A 238 4.64 4.36 -1.39
N THR A 239 5.76 3.73 -1.69
CA THR A 239 6.68 4.14 -2.76
C THR A 239 6.08 3.91 -4.14
N THR A 240 5.29 2.86 -4.33
CA THR A 240 4.62 2.55 -5.61
C THR A 240 3.54 3.59 -5.91
N VAL A 241 2.77 3.98 -4.89
CA VAL A 241 1.77 5.06 -5.01
C VAL A 241 2.46 6.38 -5.35
N GLN A 242 3.57 6.72 -4.68
CA GLN A 242 4.33 7.93 -5.00
C GLN A 242 4.82 7.92 -6.46
N MET A 243 5.40 6.80 -6.91
CA MET A 243 5.86 6.65 -8.29
C MET A 243 4.70 6.76 -9.30
N SER A 244 3.52 6.23 -8.98
CA SER A 244 2.32 6.38 -9.81
C SER A 244 1.87 7.84 -9.90
N ASP A 245 1.87 8.58 -8.80
CA ASP A 245 1.47 9.99 -8.79
C ASP A 245 2.38 10.85 -9.71
N PHE A 246 3.69 10.55 -9.77
CA PHE A 246 4.63 11.19 -10.72
C PHE A 246 4.37 10.82 -12.18
N LYS A 247 3.88 9.61 -12.45
CA LYS A 247 3.58 9.12 -13.81
C LYS A 247 2.25 9.63 -14.33
N ASN A 248 1.24 9.62 -13.47
CA ASN A 248 -0.16 9.63 -13.88
C ASN A 248 -0.95 10.82 -13.33
N GLU A 249 -0.56 11.37 -12.17
CA GLU A 249 -1.36 12.37 -11.43
C GLU A 249 -0.76 13.79 -11.51
N GLY A 250 0.28 13.99 -12.32
CA GLY A 250 0.84 15.31 -12.58
C GLY A 250 1.68 15.90 -11.44
N VAL A 251 2.12 15.06 -10.50
CA VAL A 251 3.14 15.43 -9.50
C VAL A 251 4.49 15.63 -10.17
N VAL A 252 5.20 16.68 -9.78
CA VAL A 252 6.45 17.11 -10.44
C VAL A 252 7.61 17.37 -9.51
N ALA A 253 7.39 17.48 -8.20
CA ALA A 253 8.45 17.57 -7.20
C ALA A 253 7.99 17.00 -5.85
N SER A 254 8.88 16.29 -5.17
CA SER A 254 8.62 15.71 -3.85
C SER A 254 9.94 15.41 -3.14
N SER A 255 9.93 15.38 -1.81
CA SER A 255 10.93 14.57 -1.10
C SER A 255 10.77 13.10 -1.49
N ALA A 256 11.86 12.38 -1.69
CA ALA A 256 11.84 10.95 -1.98
C ALA A 256 13.18 10.31 -1.61
N TRP A 257 13.19 8.98 -1.49
CA TRP A 257 14.46 8.25 -1.46
C TRP A 257 14.98 8.05 -2.89
N PRO A 258 16.31 7.84 -3.05
CA PRO A 258 16.89 7.48 -4.34
C PRO A 258 16.24 6.24 -4.98
N TYR A 259 15.62 5.37 -4.17
CA TYR A 259 14.94 4.16 -4.62
C TYR A 259 13.79 4.45 -5.60
N GLN A 260 12.86 5.35 -5.24
CA GLN A 260 11.77 5.76 -6.13
C GLN A 260 12.31 6.38 -7.42
N ALA A 261 13.35 7.21 -7.32
CA ALA A 261 13.97 7.85 -8.46
C ALA A 261 14.63 6.83 -9.41
N ASN A 262 15.30 5.81 -8.87
CA ASN A 262 15.90 4.73 -9.65
C ASN A 262 14.82 3.91 -10.37
N GLY A 263 13.74 3.54 -9.68
CA GLY A 263 12.61 2.82 -10.27
C GLY A 263 11.98 3.60 -11.43
N LEU A 264 11.70 4.89 -11.24
CA LEU A 264 11.14 5.76 -12.29
C LEU A 264 12.09 5.92 -13.48
N LYS A 265 13.40 6.10 -13.22
CA LYS A 265 14.41 6.17 -14.29
C LYS A 265 14.51 4.87 -15.08
N ALA A 266 14.45 3.72 -14.40
CA ALA A 266 14.46 2.40 -15.06
C ALA A 266 13.23 2.20 -15.96
N GLU A 267 12.08 2.78 -15.60
CA GLU A 267 10.87 2.84 -16.43
C GLU A 267 10.93 3.92 -17.55
N GLY A 268 12.05 4.63 -17.72
CA GLY A 268 12.22 5.67 -18.73
C GLY A 268 11.48 6.98 -18.41
N GLN A 269 11.06 7.19 -17.17
CA GLN A 269 10.38 8.43 -16.77
C GLN A 269 11.39 9.58 -16.65
N PRO A 270 10.97 10.82 -16.99
CA PRO A 270 11.84 11.99 -16.99
C PRO A 270 12.06 12.52 -15.56
N ILE A 271 12.76 11.76 -14.73
CA ILE A 271 12.93 12.03 -13.30
C ILE A 271 14.41 12.16 -12.95
N ALA A 272 14.71 13.13 -12.09
CA ALA A 272 16.03 13.30 -11.49
C ALA A 272 15.91 13.69 -10.02
N THR A 273 17.04 13.75 -9.34
CA THR A 273 17.16 14.11 -7.92
C THR A 273 18.27 15.12 -7.72
N VAL A 274 18.13 15.99 -6.74
CA VAL A 274 19.13 17.00 -6.35
C VAL A 274 19.28 17.06 -4.84
N PHE A 275 20.43 17.58 -4.39
CA PHE A 275 20.64 18.05 -3.02
C PHE A 275 20.36 19.56 -3.00
N PRO A 276 19.25 20.01 -2.40
CA PRO A 276 18.96 21.44 -2.31
C PRO A 276 19.94 22.18 -1.40
N LYS A 277 20.09 23.49 -1.60
CA LYS A 277 21.05 24.34 -0.89
C LYS A 277 20.83 24.43 0.61
N GLU A 278 19.61 24.19 1.09
CA GLU A 278 19.30 24.15 2.52
C GLU A 278 19.86 22.88 3.19
N GLY A 279 20.35 21.93 2.40
CA GLY A 279 20.77 20.61 2.85
C GLY A 279 19.64 19.59 2.76
N VAL A 280 19.95 18.37 3.21
CA VAL A 280 19.01 17.25 3.22
C VAL A 280 19.07 16.53 4.56
N THR A 281 17.94 16.01 5.01
CA THR A 281 17.92 14.97 6.03
C THR A 281 18.36 13.64 5.41
N GLY A 282 18.47 12.62 6.23
CA GLY A 282 18.82 11.28 5.77
C GLY A 282 18.67 10.29 6.90
N TRP A 283 19.10 9.07 6.62
CA TRP A 283 18.94 7.95 7.52
C TRP A 283 20.21 7.10 7.53
N ALA A 284 20.42 6.42 8.65
CA ALA A 284 21.49 5.45 8.86
C ALA A 284 20.87 4.23 9.52
N ASP A 285 20.77 3.16 8.75
CA ASP A 285 19.95 2.01 9.12
C ASP A 285 20.79 0.92 9.75
N THR A 286 20.23 0.33 10.80
CA THR A 286 20.85 -0.73 11.58
C THR A 286 19.92 -1.94 11.59
N THR A 287 20.44 -3.10 11.21
CA THR A 287 19.76 -4.38 11.40
C THR A 287 19.82 -4.76 12.88
N MET A 288 18.68 -4.70 13.57
CA MET A 288 18.57 -4.94 15.01
C MET A 288 17.83 -6.23 15.29
N LEU A 289 18.29 -6.96 16.31
CA LEU A 289 17.72 -8.25 16.74
C LEU A 289 16.64 -8.04 17.80
N HIS A 290 15.44 -8.55 17.56
CA HIS A 290 14.33 -8.50 18.51
C HIS A 290 14.71 -9.21 19.82
N SER A 291 14.26 -8.68 20.97
CA SER A 291 14.63 -9.22 22.30
C SER A 291 14.16 -10.65 22.57
N ASP A 292 13.04 -11.04 21.94
CA ASP A 292 12.45 -12.39 22.00
C ASP A 292 12.53 -13.15 20.67
N ALA A 293 13.52 -12.81 19.82
CA ALA A 293 13.71 -13.42 18.50
C ALA A 293 13.72 -14.96 18.59
N LYS A 294 13.04 -15.62 17.64
CA LYS A 294 12.91 -17.09 17.62
C LYS A 294 14.02 -17.75 16.84
N HIS A 295 14.66 -17.00 15.96
CA HIS A 295 15.72 -17.50 15.09
C HIS A 295 17.01 -16.66 15.21
N PRO A 296 17.61 -16.55 16.42
CA PRO A 296 18.81 -15.74 16.64
C PRO A 296 20.03 -16.24 15.85
N VAL A 297 20.20 -17.55 15.60
CA VAL A 297 21.32 -18.06 14.79
C VAL A 297 21.16 -17.63 13.34
N CYS A 298 19.98 -17.79 12.75
CA CYS A 298 19.70 -17.29 11.41
C CYS A 298 19.89 -15.77 11.31
N ALA A 299 19.49 -15.03 12.35
CA ALA A 299 19.65 -13.58 12.40
C ALA A 299 21.13 -13.14 12.43
N TYR A 300 21.99 -13.80 13.22
CA TYR A 300 23.44 -13.53 13.23
C TYR A 300 24.10 -13.88 11.89
N LYS A 301 23.72 -15.00 11.27
CA LYS A 301 24.17 -15.34 9.91
C LYS A 301 23.78 -14.24 8.93
N TRP A 302 22.55 -13.73 9.00
CA TRP A 302 22.07 -12.64 8.13
C TRP A 302 22.85 -11.35 8.37
N MET A 303 23.02 -10.92 9.63
CA MET A 303 23.81 -9.73 9.96
C MET A 303 25.26 -9.81 9.46
N ASN A 304 25.86 -11.01 9.46
CA ASN A 304 27.18 -11.19 8.86
C ASN A 304 27.16 -11.19 7.32
N TRP A 305 26.17 -11.85 6.72
CA TRP A 305 25.95 -11.91 5.28
C TRP A 305 25.68 -10.52 4.68
N SER A 306 24.89 -9.71 5.38
CA SER A 306 24.51 -8.36 4.97
C SER A 306 25.70 -7.40 4.87
N LEU A 307 26.82 -7.72 5.52
CA LEU A 307 28.07 -6.94 5.48
C LEU A 307 29.03 -7.39 4.37
N THR A 308 28.70 -8.42 3.59
CA THR A 308 29.57 -8.83 2.48
C THR A 308 29.65 -7.72 1.43
N PRO A 309 30.83 -7.48 0.79
CA PRO A 309 30.98 -6.37 -0.15
C PRO A 309 30.03 -6.41 -1.33
N LYS A 310 29.70 -7.61 -1.84
CA LYS A 310 28.75 -7.78 -2.94
C LYS A 310 27.34 -7.34 -2.53
N VAL A 311 26.83 -7.84 -1.40
CA VAL A 311 25.49 -7.48 -0.90
C VAL A 311 25.40 -6.00 -0.61
N GLN A 312 26.39 -5.44 0.08
CA GLN A 312 26.46 -4.01 0.37
C GLN A 312 26.43 -3.14 -0.90
N GLY A 313 27.17 -3.55 -1.94
CA GLY A 313 27.21 -2.84 -3.23
C GLY A 313 25.92 -3.00 -4.04
N ASP A 314 25.33 -4.20 -4.08
CA ASP A 314 24.11 -4.48 -4.84
C ASP A 314 22.90 -3.76 -4.24
N VAL A 315 22.77 -3.75 -2.90
CA VAL A 315 21.73 -3.00 -2.19
C VAL A 315 21.88 -1.50 -2.46
N ALA A 316 23.11 -0.98 -2.35
CA ALA A 316 23.40 0.42 -2.65
C ALA A 316 23.08 0.79 -4.10
N ALA A 317 23.38 -0.08 -5.06
CA ALA A 317 23.06 0.13 -6.46
C ALA A 317 21.55 0.09 -6.74
N TRP A 318 20.83 -0.84 -6.11
CA TRP A 318 19.37 -0.97 -6.25
C TRP A 318 18.63 0.22 -5.63
N PHE A 319 18.88 0.46 -4.34
CA PHE A 319 18.19 1.48 -3.58
C PHE A 319 18.71 2.89 -3.89
N GLY A 320 19.93 3.04 -4.39
CA GLY A 320 20.62 4.33 -4.50
C GLY A 320 21.11 4.85 -3.13
N SER A 321 21.23 3.96 -2.15
CA SER A 321 21.85 4.23 -0.84
C SER A 321 23.37 4.10 -0.90
N LEU A 322 24.01 4.23 0.25
CA LEU A 322 25.45 4.06 0.42
C LEU A 322 25.76 2.88 1.35
N PRO A 323 26.76 2.06 1.00
CA PRO A 323 27.18 0.96 1.84
C PRO A 323 27.99 1.45 3.04
N TRP A 324 27.96 0.68 4.12
CA TRP A 324 28.86 0.85 5.27
C TRP A 324 30.16 0.05 5.13
N CYS A 325 30.25 -0.88 4.18
CA CYS A 325 31.48 -1.61 3.88
C CYS A 325 32.34 -0.87 2.85
N ARG A 326 33.54 -0.40 3.22
CA ARG A 326 34.44 0.35 2.31
C ARG A 326 34.83 -0.43 1.06
N ARG A 327 34.90 -1.77 1.16
CA ARG A 327 35.28 -2.64 0.04
C ARG A 327 34.17 -2.77 -1.01
N ALA A 328 32.92 -2.42 -0.67
CA ALA A 328 31.78 -2.43 -1.58
C ALA A 328 31.80 -1.28 -2.61
N VAL A 329 32.63 -0.26 -2.39
CA VAL A 329 32.75 0.92 -3.28
C VAL A 329 33.62 0.63 -4.52
N LYS A 330 34.24 -0.56 -4.62
CA LYS A 330 34.88 -1.00 -5.87
C LYS A 330 33.78 -1.46 -6.85
N PRO A 331 33.85 -1.11 -8.15
CA PRO A 331 32.70 -1.20 -9.04
C PRO A 331 32.12 -2.62 -9.04
N ALA A 332 30.89 -2.76 -8.53
CA ALA A 332 30.04 -3.87 -8.93
C ALA A 332 29.99 -3.83 -10.47
N ARG A 333 30.34 -4.94 -11.12
CA ARG A 333 30.57 -5.08 -12.57
C ARG A 333 29.35 -4.79 -13.49
N CYS A 334 28.32 -4.10 -13.00
CA CYS A 334 27.08 -3.83 -13.75
C CYS A 334 27.14 -2.61 -14.69
N TRP A 335 28.22 -1.81 -14.68
CA TRP A 335 28.33 -0.60 -15.51
C TRP A 335 28.94 -0.81 -16.91
N GLU A 336 29.73 -1.87 -17.13
CA GLU A 336 30.69 -1.86 -18.25
C GLU A 336 30.26 -2.57 -19.56
N LYS A 337 28.98 -2.94 -19.71
CA LYS A 337 28.48 -3.52 -20.98
C LYS A 337 27.10 -3.01 -21.35
N LYS A 338 27.03 -1.76 -21.83
CA LYS A 338 26.10 -1.25 -22.88
C LYS A 338 26.11 0.29 -22.90
N ALA A 339 27.23 0.90 -23.31
CA ALA A 339 27.21 2.23 -23.90
C ALA A 339 27.65 2.09 -25.35
N ALA A 340 26.66 2.05 -26.26
CA ALA A 340 26.92 2.20 -27.68
C ALA A 340 27.56 3.59 -27.89
N LYS A 341 28.72 3.62 -28.56
CA LYS A 341 29.46 4.84 -28.89
C LYS A 341 28.54 5.83 -29.65
N PRO A 342 28.44 7.10 -29.23
CA PRO A 342 27.86 8.13 -30.07
C PRO A 342 28.94 8.61 -31.07
N THR A 343 28.71 8.31 -32.35
CA THR A 343 29.35 9.03 -33.46
C THR A 343 28.26 9.83 -34.14
N ALA A 344 28.36 11.16 -34.09
CA ALA A 344 27.97 12.05 -35.20
C ALA A 344 28.22 13.50 -34.80
N THR A 345 29.11 14.11 -35.56
CA THR A 345 29.48 15.52 -35.57
C THR A 345 28.39 16.38 -36.22
N ILE A 346 28.35 17.63 -35.79
CA ILE A 346 27.47 18.74 -36.18
C ILE A 346 27.52 19.04 -37.70
N SER A 347 26.36 19.32 -38.32
CA SER A 347 26.25 20.34 -39.39
C SER A 347 24.82 20.87 -39.56
N SER A 348 24.72 22.18 -39.75
CA SER A 348 23.51 23.03 -39.85
C SER A 348 22.95 23.12 -41.29
N PRO A 349 21.77 23.73 -41.51
CA PRO A 349 20.87 23.40 -42.61
C PRO A 349 21.00 24.29 -43.86
N LYS A 350 20.60 23.76 -45.03
CA LYS A 350 20.15 24.53 -46.20
C LYS A 350 18.98 23.83 -46.92
N SER A 351 17.92 24.59 -47.20
CA SER A 351 16.86 24.32 -48.17
C SER A 351 17.39 24.45 -49.62
N PRO A 352 16.77 23.87 -50.68
CA PRO A 352 15.53 24.44 -51.25
C PRO A 352 14.55 23.48 -52.00
N SER A 353 13.31 23.98 -52.15
CA SER A 353 12.37 23.93 -53.30
C SER A 353 11.94 22.60 -53.98
N GLY A 354 10.62 22.43 -54.13
CA GLY A 354 9.99 21.71 -55.26
C GLY A 354 8.64 21.04 -54.99
N ARG A 355 7.52 21.61 -55.48
CA ARG A 355 6.17 20.98 -55.54
C ARG A 355 6.07 20.01 -56.74
N PRO A 356 5.04 19.12 -56.84
CA PRO A 356 3.73 19.54 -57.41
C PRO A 356 2.46 18.96 -56.72
N ARG A 357 1.36 19.69 -56.97
CA ARG A 357 -0.10 19.46 -56.76
C ARG A 357 -0.63 18.26 -57.59
N LEU A 358 -1.83 17.68 -57.52
CA LEU A 358 -3.19 17.93 -56.97
C LEU A 358 -4.05 16.65 -57.24
N ARG A 359 -5.06 16.32 -56.42
CA ARG A 359 -6.48 16.24 -56.84
C ARG A 359 -7.43 15.89 -55.68
N ARG A 360 -8.52 16.67 -55.60
CA ARG A 360 -9.67 16.56 -54.68
C ARG A 360 -10.71 15.57 -55.20
N ARG A 361 -11.48 14.97 -54.29
CA ARG A 361 -12.90 14.65 -54.53
C ARG A 361 -13.72 14.88 -53.24
N GLN A 362 -14.74 15.74 -53.37
CA GLN A 362 -15.79 16.01 -52.37
C GLN A 362 -16.90 14.96 -52.48
N VAL A 363 -17.56 14.64 -51.36
CA VAL A 363 -18.99 14.25 -51.34
C VAL A 363 -19.67 14.87 -50.10
N ARG A 364 -20.91 15.32 -50.31
CA ARG A 364 -21.79 16.19 -49.49
C ARG A 364 -22.50 15.47 -48.32
N PRO A 365 -23.09 16.24 -47.37
CA PRO A 365 -23.88 15.72 -46.24
C PRO A 365 -25.37 15.55 -46.58
N LEU A 366 -26.08 14.69 -45.83
CA LEU A 366 -27.54 14.57 -45.87
C LEU A 366 -28.16 14.94 -44.52
N GLN A 367 -29.27 15.67 -44.60
CA GLN A 367 -30.13 16.18 -43.52
C GLN A 367 -31.41 15.32 -43.37
N PRO A 368 -32.25 15.53 -42.33
CA PRO A 368 -33.10 14.51 -41.71
C PRO A 368 -34.56 14.50 -42.21
N LEU A 369 -35.29 13.42 -41.89
CA LEU A 369 -36.75 13.36 -41.98
C LEU A 369 -37.34 12.69 -40.73
N ASP A 370 -38.45 13.27 -40.28
CA ASP A 370 -39.25 12.96 -39.09
C ASP A 370 -40.58 12.23 -39.53
N PRO A 371 -41.63 12.04 -38.69
CA PRO A 371 -42.06 10.73 -38.17
C PRO A 371 -43.45 10.25 -38.68
N GLY A 372 -43.74 8.95 -38.56
CA GLY A 372 -45.13 8.47 -38.34
C GLY A 372 -45.68 7.31 -39.19
N LEU A 373 -46.35 6.40 -38.46
CA LEU A 373 -47.45 5.49 -38.80
C LEU A 373 -47.21 4.08 -39.42
N TYR A 374 -47.54 3.06 -38.58
CA TYR A 374 -48.28 1.79 -38.82
C TYR A 374 -47.79 0.85 -39.96
N ARG A 375 -47.64 -0.47 -39.79
CA ARG A 375 -48.54 -1.44 -39.13
C ARG A 375 -47.84 -2.82 -39.04
N ASP A 376 -47.89 -3.41 -37.85
CA ASP A 376 -48.21 -4.82 -37.51
C ASP A 376 -47.66 -5.99 -38.35
N TYR A 377 -46.85 -6.86 -37.73
CA TYR A 377 -47.00 -8.33 -37.79
C TYR A 377 -46.21 -8.99 -36.63
N GLY A 378 -46.92 -9.68 -35.75
CA GLY A 378 -46.41 -10.90 -35.08
C GLY A 378 -45.99 -10.77 -33.62
N ARG A 379 -46.95 -10.87 -32.69
CA ARG A 379 -46.69 -11.24 -31.29
C ARG A 379 -46.04 -12.63 -31.20
N PRO A 380 -45.12 -12.82 -30.24
CA PRO A 380 -45.18 -13.99 -29.37
C PRO A 380 -45.40 -13.57 -27.91
N LEU A 381 -46.46 -14.15 -27.36
CA LEU A 381 -46.68 -14.63 -25.99
C LEU A 381 -45.90 -13.95 -24.84
N SER A 382 -46.69 -13.41 -23.92
CA SER A 382 -46.34 -12.90 -22.60
C SER A 382 -45.39 -13.82 -21.81
N GLY A 383 -44.09 -13.58 -21.94
CA GLY A 383 -43.13 -13.86 -20.88
C GLY A 383 -43.20 -12.70 -19.89
N ARG A 384 -43.48 -12.98 -18.61
CA ARG A 384 -43.35 -12.00 -17.53
C ARG A 384 -42.01 -11.27 -17.71
N ARG A 385 -42.03 -9.94 -17.95
CA ARG A 385 -40.83 -9.12 -17.71
C ARG A 385 -40.46 -9.41 -16.26
N ARG A 386 -39.33 -10.08 -16.03
CA ARG A 386 -38.69 -10.10 -14.73
C ARG A 386 -38.47 -8.61 -14.40
N GLU A 387 -39.22 -8.07 -13.44
CA GLU A 387 -38.95 -6.72 -12.94
C GLU A 387 -37.47 -6.68 -12.54
N MET A 388 -36.69 -5.83 -13.19
CA MET A 388 -35.29 -5.64 -12.84
C MET A 388 -35.26 -4.97 -11.47
N THR A 389 -34.95 -5.74 -10.43
CA THR A 389 -34.79 -5.22 -9.08
C THR A 389 -33.39 -4.61 -8.98
N TYR A 390 -33.30 -3.36 -8.52
CA TYR A 390 -32.03 -2.70 -8.23
C TYR A 390 -31.70 -2.84 -6.75
N ALA A 391 -30.44 -3.17 -6.47
CA ALA A 391 -29.93 -3.24 -5.10
C ALA A 391 -29.63 -1.84 -4.55
N VAL A 392 -29.06 -0.97 -5.38
CA VAL A 392 -28.73 0.41 -5.00
C VAL A 392 -29.00 1.32 -6.19
N GLU A 393 -29.71 2.42 -5.95
CA GLU A 393 -29.92 3.48 -6.95
C GLU A 393 -29.51 4.84 -6.38
N PHE A 394 -28.75 5.58 -7.18
CA PHE A 394 -28.44 6.99 -6.96
C PHE A 394 -29.26 7.80 -7.97
N HIS A 395 -29.97 8.80 -7.47
CA HIS A 395 -30.69 9.77 -8.28
C HIS A 395 -30.08 11.15 -8.04
N ASN A 396 -29.25 11.60 -8.99
CA ASN A 396 -28.56 12.91 -8.98
C ASN A 396 -27.80 13.20 -7.66
N VAL A 397 -27.15 12.18 -7.11
CA VAL A 397 -26.46 12.22 -5.83
C VAL A 397 -25.25 13.15 -5.89
N SER A 398 -25.14 14.04 -4.89
CA SER A 398 -24.03 14.98 -4.76
C SER A 398 -23.53 15.05 -3.32
N ARG A 399 -22.22 15.27 -3.17
CA ARG A 399 -21.57 15.52 -1.87
C ARG A 399 -20.49 16.57 -2.01
N LEU A 400 -20.63 17.65 -1.22
CA LEU A 400 -19.67 18.75 -1.13
C LEU A 400 -18.93 18.74 0.21
N TYR A 401 -17.66 19.10 0.18
CA TYR A 401 -16.84 19.40 1.37
C TYR A 401 -16.24 20.80 1.19
N GLY A 402 -16.89 21.80 1.78
CA GLY A 402 -16.60 23.20 1.43
C GLY A 402 -16.81 23.42 -0.06
N ASP A 403 -15.78 23.89 -0.76
CA ASP A 403 -15.81 24.15 -2.20
C ASP A 403 -15.58 22.89 -3.06
N VAL A 404 -15.18 21.77 -2.46
CA VAL A 404 -14.84 20.54 -3.20
C VAL A 404 -16.08 19.69 -3.42
N ARG A 405 -16.44 19.48 -4.69
CA ARG A 405 -17.50 18.55 -5.12
C ARG A 405 -16.93 17.13 -5.24
N ALA A 406 -16.93 16.40 -4.14
CA ALA A 406 -16.42 15.02 -4.11
C ALA A 406 -17.31 14.05 -4.89
N VAL A 407 -18.61 14.31 -4.95
CA VAL A 407 -19.58 13.64 -5.82
C VAL A 407 -20.48 14.72 -6.43
N ASP A 408 -20.69 14.71 -7.73
CA ASP A 408 -21.36 15.80 -8.46
C ASP A 408 -22.40 15.26 -9.44
N GLY A 409 -23.65 15.16 -8.99
CA GLY A 409 -24.79 14.75 -9.81
C GLY A 409 -24.74 13.30 -10.32
N VAL A 410 -24.19 12.39 -9.52
CA VAL A 410 -24.05 10.98 -9.92
C VAL A 410 -25.41 10.28 -9.91
N SER A 411 -25.77 9.69 -11.06
CA SER A 411 -26.93 8.81 -11.18
C SER A 411 -26.50 7.44 -11.65
N ILE A 412 -26.82 6.40 -10.87
CA ILE A 412 -26.45 5.03 -11.18
C ILE A 412 -27.46 4.06 -10.57
N ALA A 413 -27.78 2.98 -11.28
CA ALA A 413 -28.65 1.91 -10.80
C ALA A 413 -27.90 0.58 -10.87
N ILE A 414 -27.60 -0.02 -9.72
CA ILE A 414 -26.85 -1.27 -9.53
C ILE A 414 -27.85 -2.41 -9.33
N ARG A 415 -27.73 -3.49 -10.11
CA ARG A 415 -28.70 -4.58 -10.12
C ARG A 415 -28.54 -5.50 -8.92
N ASP A 416 -29.63 -6.13 -8.52
CA ASP A 416 -29.60 -7.22 -7.56
C ASP A 416 -28.70 -8.37 -8.05
N GLY A 417 -27.83 -8.86 -7.16
CA GLY A 417 -26.84 -9.91 -7.45
C GLY A 417 -25.70 -9.52 -8.40
N GLU A 418 -25.53 -8.24 -8.73
CA GLU A 418 -24.44 -7.76 -9.62
C GLU A 418 -23.11 -7.62 -8.85
N PHE A 419 -22.00 -8.01 -9.49
CA PHE A 419 -20.66 -7.56 -9.08
C PHE A 419 -20.35 -6.27 -9.82
N PHE A 420 -20.54 -5.14 -9.14
CA PHE A 420 -20.40 -3.81 -9.69
C PHE A 420 -19.12 -3.13 -9.20
N SER A 421 -18.32 -2.57 -10.11
CA SER A 421 -17.12 -1.82 -9.72
C SER A 421 -17.17 -0.34 -10.04
N MET A 422 -16.67 0.46 -9.10
CA MET A 422 -16.31 1.86 -9.29
C MET A 422 -14.81 1.93 -9.55
N LEU A 423 -14.43 2.39 -10.73
CA LEU A 423 -13.04 2.50 -11.19
C LEU A 423 -12.67 3.97 -11.39
N GLY A 424 -11.46 4.39 -11.04
CA GLY A 424 -10.98 5.74 -11.31
C GLY A 424 -9.78 6.14 -10.45
N PRO A 425 -9.12 7.26 -10.74
CA PRO A 425 -7.94 7.72 -9.99
C PRO A 425 -8.26 8.04 -8.53
N SER A 426 -7.23 8.19 -7.70
CA SER A 426 -7.41 8.63 -6.31
C SER A 426 -8.16 9.98 -6.27
N GLY A 427 -9.05 10.14 -5.30
CA GLY A 427 -9.84 11.38 -5.18
C GLY A 427 -10.98 11.55 -6.19
N SER A 428 -11.24 10.57 -7.07
CA SER A 428 -12.32 10.68 -8.07
C SER A 428 -13.75 10.56 -7.52
N GLY A 429 -13.93 10.31 -6.22
CA GLY A 429 -15.24 10.24 -5.55
C GLY A 429 -15.76 8.83 -5.22
N LYS A 430 -15.00 7.76 -5.53
CA LYS A 430 -15.43 6.35 -5.34
C LYS A 430 -15.70 5.99 -3.88
N THR A 431 -14.73 6.20 -3.00
CA THR A 431 -14.87 5.94 -1.56
C THR A 431 -15.95 6.82 -0.94
N THR A 432 -16.12 8.06 -1.43
CA THR A 432 -17.23 8.93 -1.01
C THR A 432 -18.58 8.32 -1.40
N CYS A 433 -18.74 7.81 -2.62
CA CYS A 433 -19.96 7.10 -3.03
C CYS A 433 -20.21 5.85 -2.17
N LEU A 434 -19.18 5.05 -1.89
CA LEU A 434 -19.31 3.87 -1.04
C LEU A 434 -19.74 4.24 0.39
N ARG A 435 -19.16 5.31 0.97
CA ARG A 435 -19.56 5.84 2.29
C ARG A 435 -20.96 6.42 2.31
N LEU A 436 -21.40 7.05 1.22
CA LEU A 436 -22.77 7.52 1.05
C LEU A 436 -23.76 6.35 1.00
N ILE A 437 -23.42 5.21 0.39
CA ILE A 437 -24.26 3.99 0.43
C ILE A 437 -24.30 3.41 1.85
N ALA A 438 -23.14 3.34 2.50
CA ALA A 438 -23.02 2.83 3.88
C ALA A 438 -23.67 3.72 4.95
N GLY A 439 -23.98 4.98 4.63
CA GLY A 439 -24.52 5.98 5.56
C GLY A 439 -23.47 6.60 6.47
N PHE A 440 -22.18 6.39 6.20
CA PHE A 440 -21.08 7.04 6.91
C PHE A 440 -20.86 8.49 6.46
N GLU A 441 -21.53 8.91 5.39
CA GLU A 441 -21.53 10.27 4.90
C GLU A 441 -22.96 10.70 4.56
N GLN A 442 -23.26 11.99 4.74
CA GLN A 442 -24.57 12.57 4.44
C GLN A 442 -24.62 13.15 3.03
N LEU A 443 -25.79 13.13 2.39
CA LEU A 443 -25.96 13.74 1.08
C LEU A 443 -25.90 15.27 1.16
N SER A 444 -25.35 15.91 0.13
CA SER A 444 -25.55 17.36 -0.08
C SER A 444 -26.69 17.63 -1.07
N GLY A 445 -27.11 16.62 -1.82
CA GLY A 445 -28.24 16.68 -2.75
C GLY A 445 -28.46 15.33 -3.44
N GLY A 446 -29.65 15.16 -4.02
CA GLY A 446 -30.09 13.90 -4.64
C GLY A 446 -30.62 12.88 -3.63
N GLU A 447 -30.83 11.66 -4.09
CA GLU A 447 -31.46 10.59 -3.29
C GLU A 447 -30.75 9.24 -3.52
N ILE A 448 -30.66 8.44 -2.46
CA ILE A 448 -30.21 7.05 -2.51
C ILE A 448 -31.36 6.14 -2.10
N THR A 449 -31.64 5.14 -2.91
CA THR A 449 -32.52 4.02 -2.55
C THR A 449 -31.74 2.71 -2.50
N ILE A 450 -32.12 1.83 -1.58
CA ILE A 450 -31.54 0.50 -1.41
C ILE A 450 -32.71 -0.49 -1.45
N PHE A 451 -32.75 -1.35 -2.46
CA PHE A 451 -33.89 -2.25 -2.74
C PHE A 451 -35.26 -1.54 -2.74
N GLY A 452 -35.31 -0.36 -3.38
CA GLY A 452 -36.51 0.46 -3.47
C GLY A 452 -36.90 1.21 -2.19
N GLN A 453 -36.18 1.02 -1.09
CA GLN A 453 -36.40 1.79 0.15
C GLN A 453 -35.50 3.03 0.17
N GLN A 454 -36.06 4.18 0.54
CA GLN A 454 -35.29 5.41 0.71
C GLN A 454 -34.25 5.21 1.82
N ALA A 455 -32.98 5.43 1.48
CA ALA A 455 -31.85 5.21 2.38
C ALA A 455 -31.11 6.50 2.74
N SER A 456 -31.41 7.62 2.07
CA SER A 456 -30.74 8.92 2.22
C SER A 456 -30.60 9.36 3.68
N GLU A 457 -31.66 9.23 4.47
CA GLU A 457 -31.69 9.66 5.88
C GLU A 457 -31.45 8.52 6.87
N LEU A 458 -31.38 7.27 6.38
CA LEU A 458 -31.17 6.13 7.26
C LEU A 458 -29.75 6.16 7.82
N PRO A 459 -29.57 5.97 9.14
CA PRO A 459 -28.25 5.79 9.72
C PRO A 459 -27.64 4.43 9.30
N PRO A 460 -26.31 4.26 9.38
CA PRO A 460 -25.62 3.05 8.92
C PRO A 460 -26.22 1.72 9.40
N TRP A 461 -26.64 1.64 10.68
CA TRP A 461 -27.15 0.39 11.27
C TRP A 461 -28.56 0.00 10.82
N GLN A 462 -29.27 0.88 10.13
CA GLN A 462 -30.59 0.60 9.53
C GLN A 462 -30.52 0.28 8.04
N ARG A 463 -29.32 0.36 7.43
CA ARG A 463 -29.11 0.04 6.02
C ARG A 463 -28.77 -1.43 5.88
N ASP A 464 -29.37 -2.09 4.90
CA ASP A 464 -29.13 -3.50 4.60
C ASP A 464 -27.85 -3.70 3.77
N VAL A 465 -26.75 -3.14 4.28
CA VAL A 465 -25.43 -3.14 3.64
C VAL A 465 -24.35 -3.32 4.71
N ASN A 466 -23.30 -4.06 4.37
CA ASN A 466 -22.10 -4.15 5.22
C ASN A 466 -20.85 -3.77 4.45
N THR A 467 -19.88 -3.18 5.15
CA THR A 467 -18.64 -2.68 4.56
C THR A 467 -17.41 -3.45 5.01
N VAL A 468 -16.54 -3.79 4.07
CA VAL A 468 -15.16 -4.22 4.31
C VAL A 468 -14.24 -3.04 3.95
N PHE A 469 -13.57 -2.52 4.98
CA PHE A 469 -12.64 -1.40 4.85
C PHE A 469 -11.27 -1.86 4.32
N GLN A 470 -10.52 -0.91 3.76
CA GLN A 470 -9.18 -1.11 3.20
C GLN A 470 -8.19 -1.74 4.20
N ASP A 471 -8.25 -1.35 5.48
CA ASP A 471 -7.40 -1.87 6.55
C ASP A 471 -7.95 -3.15 7.20
N TYR A 472 -9.07 -3.67 6.69
CA TYR A 472 -9.87 -4.78 7.20
C TYR A 472 -10.56 -4.53 8.55
N ALA A 473 -10.11 -3.52 9.31
CA ALA A 473 -10.62 -3.12 10.62
C ALA A 473 -10.85 -4.29 11.60
N LEU A 474 -10.02 -5.34 11.58
CA LEU A 474 -10.15 -6.48 12.50
C LEU A 474 -9.73 -6.09 13.92
N PHE A 475 -10.48 -6.53 14.93
CA PHE A 475 -10.19 -6.27 16.34
C PHE A 475 -9.00 -7.14 16.78
N PRO A 476 -7.83 -6.54 17.07
CA PRO A 476 -6.59 -7.31 17.27
C PRO A 476 -6.57 -8.10 18.59
N HIS A 477 -7.39 -7.70 19.55
CA HIS A 477 -7.49 -8.32 20.88
C HIS A 477 -8.47 -9.51 20.91
N MET A 478 -9.34 -9.64 19.90
CA MET A 478 -10.32 -10.72 19.78
C MET A 478 -9.77 -11.88 18.95
N SER A 479 -10.24 -13.09 19.22
CA SER A 479 -10.06 -14.23 18.32
C SER A 479 -10.78 -14.01 16.98
N ILE A 480 -10.49 -14.82 15.97
CA ILE A 480 -11.17 -14.76 14.68
C ILE A 480 -12.66 -15.06 14.83
N LEU A 481 -13.01 -16.07 15.65
CA LEU A 481 -14.40 -16.40 15.94
C LEU A 481 -15.13 -15.21 16.56
N GLU A 482 -14.52 -14.54 17.54
CA GLU A 482 -15.09 -13.36 18.19
C GLU A 482 -15.18 -12.16 17.25
N ASN A 483 -14.17 -11.95 16.38
CA ASN A 483 -14.19 -10.92 15.35
C ASN A 483 -15.41 -11.08 14.45
N VAL A 484 -15.65 -12.30 13.95
CA VAL A 484 -16.80 -12.60 13.09
C VAL A 484 -18.11 -12.52 13.89
N ALA A 485 -18.15 -13.04 15.12
CA ALA A 485 -19.36 -13.00 15.96
C ALA A 485 -19.73 -11.60 16.50
N TYR A 486 -18.86 -10.60 16.36
CA TYR A 486 -19.05 -9.28 16.98
C TYR A 486 -20.35 -8.58 16.54
N GLY A 487 -20.67 -8.59 15.23
CA GLY A 487 -21.90 -7.96 14.74
C GLY A 487 -23.17 -8.58 15.34
N LEU A 488 -23.17 -9.91 15.49
CA LEU A 488 -24.26 -10.65 16.13
C LEU A 488 -24.34 -10.39 17.64
N MET A 489 -23.20 -10.21 18.30
CA MET A 489 -23.14 -9.81 19.71
C MET A 489 -23.83 -8.45 19.93
N VAL A 490 -23.56 -7.47 19.06
CA VAL A 490 -24.18 -6.14 19.14
C VAL A 490 -25.69 -6.22 18.89
N LYS A 491 -26.16 -7.12 18.02
CA LYS A 491 -27.59 -7.42 17.81
C LYS A 491 -28.25 -8.19 18.97
N GLY A 492 -27.53 -8.50 20.04
CA GLY A 492 -28.06 -9.22 21.21
C GLY A 492 -28.23 -10.73 21.02
N ILE A 493 -27.65 -11.32 19.96
CA ILE A 493 -27.74 -12.77 19.72
C ILE A 493 -26.93 -13.53 20.78
N GLY A 494 -27.53 -14.59 21.33
CA GLY A 494 -26.95 -15.40 22.39
C GLY A 494 -25.62 -16.03 22.00
N LYS A 495 -24.70 -16.18 22.97
CA LYS A 495 -23.31 -16.62 22.74
C LYS A 495 -23.18 -17.91 21.91
N LYS A 496 -24.01 -18.92 22.21
CA LYS A 496 -23.99 -20.22 21.53
C LYS A 496 -24.36 -20.07 20.05
N GLU A 497 -25.45 -19.36 19.77
CA GLU A 497 -25.96 -19.14 18.42
C GLU A 497 -25.01 -18.28 17.58
N ARG A 498 -24.50 -17.17 18.13
CA ARG A 498 -23.59 -16.31 17.37
C ARG A 498 -22.26 -16.98 17.04
N HIS A 499 -21.74 -17.85 17.90
CA HIS A 499 -20.52 -18.60 17.61
C HIS A 499 -20.76 -19.64 16.52
N LEU A 500 -21.92 -20.30 16.52
CA LEU A 500 -22.30 -21.22 15.45
C LEU A 500 -22.36 -20.51 14.09
N ARG A 501 -23.11 -19.41 14.00
CA ARG A 501 -23.21 -18.61 12.77
C ARG A 501 -21.87 -18.02 12.33
N ALA A 502 -21.02 -17.60 13.28
CA ALA A 502 -19.68 -17.12 12.97
C ALA A 502 -18.78 -18.22 12.39
N GLN A 503 -18.92 -19.45 12.89
CA GLN A 503 -18.19 -20.60 12.37
C GLN A 503 -18.66 -20.96 10.95
N GLU A 504 -19.97 -20.98 10.70
CA GLU A 504 -20.54 -21.16 9.36
C GLU A 504 -20.07 -20.06 8.39
N ALA A 505 -19.99 -18.79 8.83
CA ALA A 505 -19.47 -17.70 8.01
C ALA A 505 -17.97 -17.87 7.70
N LEU A 506 -17.18 -18.40 8.63
CA LEU A 506 -15.77 -18.74 8.40
C LEU A 506 -15.62 -19.91 7.42
N GLU A 507 -16.53 -20.88 7.44
CA GLU A 507 -16.55 -21.98 6.49
C GLU A 507 -16.86 -21.50 5.06
N LYS A 508 -17.80 -20.56 4.89
CA LYS A 508 -18.11 -19.93 3.59
C LYS A 508 -16.89 -19.29 2.91
N VAL A 509 -15.89 -18.86 3.67
CA VAL A 509 -14.63 -18.28 3.16
C VAL A 509 -13.42 -19.23 3.26
N ALA A 510 -13.68 -20.53 3.51
CA ALA A 510 -12.69 -21.58 3.68
C ALA A 510 -11.67 -21.34 4.81
N LEU A 511 -12.12 -20.76 5.93
CA LEU A 511 -11.31 -20.42 7.12
C LEU A 511 -11.83 -21.00 8.44
N GLY A 512 -12.63 -22.07 8.41
CA GLY A 512 -13.12 -22.71 9.64
C GLY A 512 -12.00 -23.12 10.62
N PHE A 513 -10.80 -23.45 10.11
CA PHE A 513 -9.65 -23.91 10.91
C PHE A 513 -8.93 -22.81 11.71
N VAL A 514 -9.19 -21.53 11.46
CA VAL A 514 -8.49 -20.42 12.15
C VAL A 514 -9.28 -19.77 13.28
N HIS A 515 -10.46 -20.30 13.62
CA HIS A 515 -11.41 -19.70 14.56
C HIS A 515 -10.79 -19.25 15.90
N ALA A 516 -9.85 -20.02 16.44
CA ALA A 516 -9.18 -19.73 17.73
C ALA A 516 -7.98 -18.76 17.62
N ARG A 517 -7.51 -18.45 16.40
CA ARG A 517 -6.37 -17.56 16.18
C ARG A 517 -6.75 -16.10 16.42
N LYS A 518 -5.76 -15.22 16.49
CA LYS A 518 -5.91 -13.76 16.46
C LYS A 518 -5.54 -13.22 15.06
N PRO A 519 -6.00 -12.00 14.68
CA PRO A 519 -5.68 -11.42 13.37
C PRO A 519 -4.18 -11.35 13.04
N SER A 520 -3.31 -11.14 14.02
CA SER A 520 -1.85 -11.11 13.84
C SER A 520 -1.25 -12.45 13.40
N GLN A 521 -1.97 -13.56 13.60
CA GLN A 521 -1.52 -14.92 13.28
C GLN A 521 -2.00 -15.38 11.89
N LEU A 522 -2.57 -14.47 11.09
CA LEU A 522 -3.10 -14.73 9.76
C LEU A 522 -2.29 -14.02 8.68
N SER A 523 -2.22 -14.61 7.48
CA SER A 523 -1.70 -13.92 6.29
C SER A 523 -2.61 -12.75 5.87
N GLY A 524 -2.14 -11.87 4.98
CA GLY A 524 -2.94 -10.75 4.46
C GLY A 524 -4.27 -11.22 3.84
N GLY A 525 -4.22 -12.22 2.96
CA GLY A 525 -5.41 -12.78 2.32
C GLY A 525 -6.33 -13.52 3.30
N GLN A 526 -5.77 -14.15 4.34
CA GLN A 526 -6.57 -14.73 5.42
C GLN A 526 -7.29 -13.65 6.23
N ARG A 527 -6.62 -12.55 6.58
CA ARG A 527 -7.25 -11.41 7.26
C ARG A 527 -8.37 -10.81 6.42
N GLN A 528 -8.15 -10.65 5.12
CA GLN A 528 -9.19 -10.17 4.21
C GLN A 528 -10.42 -11.11 4.20
N ARG A 529 -10.21 -12.42 4.06
CA ARG A 529 -11.29 -13.42 4.12
C ARG A 529 -12.04 -13.40 5.45
N VAL A 530 -11.35 -13.20 6.57
CA VAL A 530 -12.00 -13.00 7.87
C VAL A 530 -12.85 -11.73 7.89
N ALA A 531 -12.37 -10.62 7.33
CA ALA A 531 -13.14 -9.39 7.25
C ALA A 531 -14.40 -9.56 6.40
N ILE A 532 -14.31 -10.33 5.30
CA ILE A 532 -15.46 -10.73 4.48
C ILE A 532 -16.42 -11.61 5.28
N ALA A 533 -15.94 -12.64 5.99
CA ALA A 533 -16.78 -13.47 6.84
C ALA A 533 -17.52 -12.65 7.91
N ARG A 534 -16.82 -11.71 8.55
CA ARG A 534 -17.40 -10.78 9.51
C ARG A 534 -18.49 -9.89 8.90
N ALA A 535 -18.32 -9.48 7.65
CA ALA A 535 -19.36 -8.73 6.95
C ALA A 535 -20.55 -9.63 6.57
N LEU A 536 -20.31 -10.88 6.15
CA LEU A 536 -21.34 -11.81 5.69
C LEU A 536 -22.17 -12.44 6.81
N VAL A 537 -21.64 -12.53 8.03
CA VAL A 537 -22.32 -13.16 9.18
C VAL A 537 -23.66 -12.51 9.54
N ASN A 538 -23.83 -11.24 9.17
CA ASN A 538 -25.05 -10.48 9.38
C ASN A 538 -26.07 -10.64 8.24
N GLU A 539 -25.74 -11.46 7.24
CA GLU A 539 -26.55 -11.75 6.04
C GLU A 539 -27.00 -10.48 5.28
N PRO A 540 -26.06 -9.58 4.93
CA PRO A 540 -26.40 -8.36 4.21
C PRO A 540 -26.83 -8.69 2.77
N ARG A 541 -27.75 -7.89 2.21
CA ARG A 541 -28.08 -8.00 0.79
C ARG A 541 -27.07 -7.31 -0.14
N VAL A 542 -26.34 -6.31 0.38
CA VAL A 542 -25.25 -5.63 -0.35
C VAL A 542 -23.95 -5.67 0.45
N LEU A 543 -22.87 -6.10 -0.19
CA LEU A 543 -21.51 -6.05 0.36
C LEU A 543 -20.70 -4.94 -0.32
N LEU A 544 -20.20 -4.00 0.49
CA LEU A 544 -19.38 -2.87 0.05
C LEU A 544 -17.90 -3.18 0.32
N LEU A 545 -17.06 -3.04 -0.68
CA LEU A 545 -15.64 -3.41 -0.65
C LEU A 545 -14.78 -2.20 -1.05
N ASP A 546 -14.09 -1.58 -0.09
CA ASP A 546 -13.27 -0.38 -0.30
C ASP A 546 -11.78 -0.74 -0.45
N GLU A 547 -11.28 -0.79 -1.69
CA GLU A 547 -9.91 -1.18 -2.08
C GLU A 547 -9.36 -2.41 -1.32
N PRO A 548 -10.14 -3.51 -1.20
CA PRO A 548 -9.82 -4.59 -0.26
C PRO A 548 -8.59 -5.42 -0.67
N LEU A 549 -8.09 -5.23 -1.90
CA LEU A 549 -6.95 -5.93 -2.49
C LEU A 549 -5.65 -5.12 -2.48
N GLY A 550 -5.70 -3.82 -2.13
CA GLY A 550 -4.57 -2.91 -2.25
C GLY A 550 -3.36 -3.29 -1.38
N ALA A 551 -3.59 -3.95 -0.24
CA ALA A 551 -2.55 -4.35 0.70
C ALA A 551 -1.92 -5.75 0.41
N LEU A 552 -2.29 -6.39 -0.71
CA LEU A 552 -1.84 -7.75 -1.06
C LEU A 552 -0.79 -7.73 -2.17
N ASP A 553 0.15 -8.67 -2.12
CA ASP A 553 1.09 -8.94 -3.22
C ASP A 553 0.36 -9.44 -4.48
N LEU A 554 1.01 -9.34 -5.64
CA LEU A 554 0.38 -9.63 -6.94
C LEU A 554 -0.21 -11.05 -7.03
N LYS A 555 0.52 -12.07 -6.56
CA LYS A 555 0.07 -13.47 -6.66
C LYS A 555 -1.14 -13.72 -5.77
N LEU A 556 -1.10 -13.21 -4.54
CA LEU A 556 -2.20 -13.33 -3.61
C LEU A 556 -3.42 -12.51 -4.06
N ARG A 557 -3.19 -11.36 -4.68
CA ARG A 557 -4.23 -10.50 -5.27
C ARG A 557 -4.99 -11.24 -6.38
N GLU A 558 -4.31 -11.80 -7.37
CA GLU A 558 -4.96 -12.58 -8.44
C GLU A 558 -5.76 -13.76 -7.90
N GLN A 559 -5.20 -14.50 -6.94
CA GLN A 559 -5.91 -15.58 -6.26
C GLN A 559 -7.17 -15.07 -5.58
N MET A 560 -7.09 -13.95 -4.86
CA MET A 560 -8.23 -13.39 -4.14
C MET A 560 -9.31 -12.82 -5.06
N GLN A 561 -8.95 -12.28 -6.23
CA GLN A 561 -9.94 -11.85 -7.23
C GLN A 561 -10.84 -12.99 -7.68
N LEU A 562 -10.24 -14.14 -8.02
CA LEU A 562 -10.99 -15.35 -8.41
C LEU A 562 -11.91 -15.83 -7.29
N GLU A 563 -11.43 -15.79 -6.05
CA GLU A 563 -12.16 -16.29 -4.89
C GLU A 563 -13.32 -15.38 -4.50
N LEU A 564 -13.15 -14.05 -4.59
CA LEU A 564 -14.22 -13.07 -4.40
C LEU A 564 -15.33 -13.26 -5.44
N LYS A 565 -14.96 -13.46 -6.70
CA LYS A 565 -15.94 -13.69 -7.78
C LYS A 565 -16.74 -14.98 -7.55
N LYS A 566 -16.07 -16.08 -7.18
CA LYS A 566 -16.74 -17.34 -6.84
C LYS A 566 -17.67 -17.18 -5.63
N LEU A 567 -17.21 -16.47 -4.60
CA LEU A 567 -17.99 -16.25 -3.38
C LEU A 567 -19.26 -15.44 -3.68
N GLN A 568 -19.13 -14.38 -4.48
CA GLN A 568 -20.28 -13.58 -4.91
C GLN A 568 -21.29 -14.42 -5.70
N GLN A 569 -20.82 -15.23 -6.66
CA GLN A 569 -21.67 -16.13 -7.45
C GLN A 569 -22.37 -17.19 -6.59
N ALA A 570 -21.69 -17.72 -5.57
CA ALA A 570 -22.25 -18.72 -4.66
C ALA A 570 -23.30 -18.13 -3.70
N LEU A 571 -23.13 -16.87 -3.27
CA LEU A 571 -24.04 -16.20 -2.35
C LEU A 571 -25.21 -15.49 -3.04
N GLY A 572 -25.03 -15.06 -4.29
CA GLY A 572 -26.05 -14.34 -5.07
C GLY A 572 -26.36 -12.94 -4.57
N ILE A 573 -25.58 -12.38 -3.64
CA ILE A 573 -25.75 -11.01 -3.13
C ILE A 573 -25.02 -9.99 -4.00
N THR A 574 -25.39 -8.71 -3.91
CA THR A 574 -24.75 -7.63 -4.67
C THR A 574 -23.40 -7.26 -4.05
N PHE A 575 -22.36 -7.17 -4.88
CA PHE A 575 -21.03 -6.69 -4.47
C PHE A 575 -20.76 -5.34 -5.13
N ILE A 576 -20.39 -4.33 -4.33
CA ILE A 576 -19.95 -3.02 -4.81
C ILE A 576 -18.49 -2.86 -4.44
N PHE A 577 -17.63 -2.82 -5.45
CA PHE A 577 -16.19 -2.85 -5.31
C PHE A 577 -15.55 -1.55 -5.79
N VAL A 578 -14.68 -0.96 -4.97
CA VAL A 578 -13.92 0.24 -5.31
C VAL A 578 -12.47 -0.16 -5.58
N THR A 579 -11.95 0.28 -6.72
CA THR A 579 -10.52 0.13 -7.05
C THR A 579 -10.03 1.26 -7.95
N HIS A 580 -8.71 1.43 -7.97
CA HIS A 580 -8.00 2.22 -8.95
C HIS A 580 -7.33 1.35 -10.04
N ASP A 581 -7.32 0.02 -9.87
CA ASP A 581 -6.73 -0.93 -10.81
C ASP A 581 -7.76 -1.38 -11.87
N GLN A 582 -7.42 -1.18 -13.14
CA GLN A 582 -8.30 -1.52 -14.26
C GLN A 582 -8.47 -3.03 -14.44
N SER A 583 -7.41 -3.81 -14.18
CA SER A 583 -7.41 -5.26 -14.34
C SER A 583 -8.30 -5.92 -13.29
N GLU A 584 -8.28 -5.40 -12.06
CA GLU A 584 -9.21 -5.80 -11.00
C GLU A 584 -10.66 -5.54 -11.40
N ALA A 585 -10.97 -4.32 -11.83
CA ALA A 585 -12.32 -3.94 -12.22
C ALA A 585 -12.83 -4.79 -13.40
N LEU A 586 -12.00 -5.04 -14.42
CA LEU A 586 -12.39 -5.78 -15.61
C LEU A 586 -12.51 -7.29 -15.38
N SER A 587 -11.70 -7.87 -14.50
CA SER A 587 -11.69 -9.32 -14.25
C SER A 587 -12.86 -9.77 -13.36
N MET A 588 -13.22 -8.98 -12.36
CA MET A 588 -14.21 -9.36 -11.34
C MET A 588 -15.63 -8.93 -11.69
N SER A 589 -15.80 -7.77 -12.34
CA SER A 589 -17.11 -7.10 -12.41
C SER A 589 -17.95 -7.53 -13.59
N ASP A 590 -19.27 -7.52 -13.40
CA ASP A 590 -20.25 -7.58 -14.48
C ASP A 590 -20.33 -6.23 -15.21
N ARG A 591 -20.19 -5.13 -14.45
CA ARG A 591 -20.23 -3.76 -14.96
C ARG A 591 -19.33 -2.84 -14.15
N VAL A 592 -18.74 -1.87 -14.86
CA VAL A 592 -17.83 -0.88 -14.28
C VAL A 592 -18.37 0.52 -14.58
N ALA A 593 -18.44 1.38 -13.55
CA ALA A 593 -18.53 2.83 -13.74
C ALA A 593 -17.15 3.45 -13.57
N VAL A 594 -16.76 4.25 -14.56
CA VAL A 594 -15.52 5.02 -14.50
C VAL A 594 -15.81 6.40 -13.90
N PHE A 595 -15.16 6.69 -12.78
CA PHE A 595 -15.26 7.93 -12.02
C PHE A 595 -14.10 8.86 -12.35
N ASN A 596 -14.43 10.12 -12.60
CA ASN A 596 -13.46 11.20 -12.74
C ASN A 596 -14.05 12.49 -12.15
N HIS A 597 -13.25 13.20 -11.35
CA HIS A 597 -13.64 14.48 -10.73
C HIS A 597 -15.07 14.49 -10.13
N GLY A 598 -15.45 13.43 -9.39
CA GLY A 598 -16.75 13.32 -8.73
C GLY A 598 -17.93 12.95 -9.66
N ARG A 599 -17.67 12.67 -10.94
CA ARG A 599 -18.68 12.32 -11.96
C ARG A 599 -18.41 10.95 -12.58
N ILE A 600 -19.43 10.37 -13.22
CA ILE A 600 -19.28 9.15 -14.03
C ILE A 600 -19.09 9.54 -15.50
N GLU A 601 -18.00 9.11 -16.13
CA GLU A 601 -17.66 9.51 -17.51
C GLU A 601 -18.21 8.56 -18.60
N ALA A 602 -18.38 7.27 -18.31
CA ALA A 602 -19.13 6.31 -19.12
C ALA A 602 -19.19 4.93 -18.42
N GLY A 603 -20.34 4.26 -18.45
CA GLY A 603 -20.46 2.86 -18.03
C GLY A 603 -20.14 1.90 -19.17
N ARG A 604 -19.09 1.08 -19.05
CA ARG A 604 -18.80 -0.01 -20.01
C ARG A 604 -19.19 -1.35 -19.41
N ARG A 605 -19.72 -2.26 -20.24
CA ARG A 605 -19.84 -3.68 -19.90
C ARG A 605 -18.44 -4.28 -19.86
N ALA A 606 -18.09 -5.04 -18.83
CA ALA A 606 -16.78 -5.69 -18.76
C ALA A 606 -16.67 -6.75 -19.89
N ALA A 607 -15.57 -6.72 -20.63
CA ALA A 607 -15.31 -7.69 -21.70
C ALA A 607 -14.90 -9.03 -21.07
N GLY A 608 -15.74 -10.07 -21.18
CA GLY A 608 -15.41 -11.42 -20.69
C GLY A 608 -16.56 -12.30 -20.21
N SER A 609 -17.80 -11.81 -20.15
CA SER A 609 -18.96 -12.68 -19.86
C SER A 609 -19.37 -13.46 -21.12
N LEU A 610 -18.99 -14.74 -21.19
CA LEU A 610 -19.53 -15.70 -22.15
C LEU A 610 -21.07 -15.71 -22.03
N PRO A 611 -21.83 -15.76 -23.15
CA PRO A 611 -23.28 -15.92 -23.05
C PRO A 611 -23.58 -17.31 -22.49
N ALA A 612 -24.36 -17.35 -21.41
CA ALA A 612 -24.96 -18.60 -20.93
C ALA A 612 -25.82 -19.18 -22.07
N ALA A 613 -25.43 -20.34 -22.58
CA ALA A 613 -26.17 -21.08 -23.58
C ALA A 613 -27.47 -21.60 -22.95
N GLU A 614 -28.61 -21.06 -23.35
CA GLU A 614 -29.91 -21.70 -23.13
C GLU A 614 -30.08 -22.84 -24.14
N ASN A 615 -30.20 -24.05 -23.61
CA ASN A 615 -30.56 -25.25 -24.34
C ASN A 615 -31.94 -25.09 -25.02
N GLY A 616 -31.96 -25.16 -26.35
CA GLY A 616 -33.16 -25.23 -27.17
C GLY A 616 -33.01 -26.27 -28.28
N LEU A 617 -33.33 -27.51 -27.94
CA LEU A 617 -33.37 -28.66 -28.84
C LEU A 617 -34.30 -28.40 -30.05
N ARG A 618 -33.79 -28.38 -31.28
CA ARG A 618 -34.59 -28.72 -32.48
C ARG A 618 -33.80 -29.57 -33.47
N ARG A 619 -34.23 -30.84 -33.55
CA ARG A 619 -34.04 -31.73 -34.70
C ARG A 619 -34.52 -31.04 -35.99
N ARG A 620 -33.71 -31.10 -37.05
CA ARG A 620 -34.17 -31.47 -38.41
C ARG A 620 -33.00 -31.84 -39.32
N VAL A 621 -32.97 -33.14 -39.61
CA VAL A 621 -32.44 -33.85 -40.78
C VAL A 621 -32.30 -32.99 -42.04
N ARG A 622 -31.11 -33.00 -42.67
CA ARG A 622 -30.95 -33.39 -44.09
C ARG A 622 -29.50 -33.71 -44.47
N ARG A 623 -29.42 -34.66 -45.38
CA ARG A 623 -28.30 -35.48 -45.88
C ARG A 623 -27.26 -34.73 -46.74
N HIS A 624 -26.16 -35.46 -46.98
CA HIS A 624 -25.13 -35.38 -48.05
C HIS A 624 -24.03 -34.32 -47.86
N GLY A 625 -22.74 -34.63 -48.04
CA GLY A 625 -22.02 -35.86 -48.45
C GLY A 625 -20.52 -35.65 -48.16
N GLN A 626 -19.83 -36.69 -47.68
CA GLN A 626 -18.73 -37.38 -48.38
C GLN A 626 -17.46 -36.57 -48.73
N ARG A 627 -16.32 -37.12 -48.25
CA ARG A 627 -14.94 -37.04 -48.77
C ARG A 627 -14.25 -35.68 -48.52
N LEU A 628 -13.03 -35.57 -47.97
CA LEU A 628 -11.86 -36.45 -47.83
C LEU A 628 -11.22 -36.25 -46.46
#